data_AF-A0A2P4UF09-F1
#
_entry.id   AF-A0A2P4UF09-F1
#
_cell.length_a   1.000
_cell.length_b   1.000
_cell.length_c   1.000
_cell.angle_alpha   90.00
_cell.angle_beta   90.00
_cell.angle_gamma   90.00
#
_symmetry.space_group_name_H-M   'P 1'
#
loop_
_entity.id
_entity.type
_entity.pdbx_description
1 polymer ?
#
loop_
_entity_poly.entity_id
_entity_poly.type
_entity_poly.pdbx_seq_one_letter_code
_entity_poly.pdbx_strand_id
1 'polypeptide(L)'
;MHLKESIVSTDEDAWKLWHEERLRAVRAPLGALSITGTHWVADETRIPGVPGVWGPHEAGVRLKAVAADGIRAHGQVLEGVVVLEAGTPGLTVGDRTLAVLVRDGVPAVRVFDSAAANRLTFDGIETFDFDPAWTVAATFTPYDAERAATVPNADGVRRALVLAGDVAFELAGERRTLAVSRSAQGLSAVFGDAASGSSTFRFLDLPEPDAEGRTVVDFTRAYLPPCAFTDHSLCPFPPPGNVLDVPVTAGERSVRRV
;
A
#
# COMPACT_ATOMS: atom_id res chain seq x y z
N MET A 1 14.94 48.66 -1.29
CA MET A 1 15.45 47.49 -2.03
C MET A 1 15.39 46.30 -1.08
N HIS A 2 14.22 45.65 -0.99
CA HIS A 2 14.03 44.47 -0.15
C HIS A 2 14.24 43.25 -1.04
N LEU A 3 15.41 42.62 -0.92
CA LEU A 3 15.68 41.32 -1.53
C LEU A 3 14.78 40.29 -0.84
N LYS A 4 13.82 39.74 -1.58
CA LYS A 4 13.14 38.51 -1.20
C LYS A 4 14.19 37.40 -1.25
N GLU A 5 14.64 36.93 -0.10
CA GLU A 5 15.29 35.63 -0.01
C GLU A 5 14.28 34.58 -0.45
N SER A 6 14.45 34.08 -1.67
CA SER A 6 13.74 32.87 -2.11
C SER A 6 14.33 31.72 -1.31
N ILE A 7 13.57 31.18 -0.37
CA ILE A 7 13.96 30.02 0.41
C ILE A 7 14.12 28.86 -0.58
N VAL A 8 15.36 28.42 -0.81
CA VAL A 8 15.66 27.20 -1.57
C VAL A 8 15.38 26.04 -0.62
N SER A 9 14.35 25.24 -0.92
CA SER A 9 14.04 24.00 -0.19
C SER A 9 15.19 23.01 -0.37
N THR A 10 15.68 22.42 0.72
CA THR A 10 16.70 21.36 0.67
C THR A 10 16.08 19.99 0.37
N ASP A 11 16.89 18.99 0.00
CA ASP A 11 16.42 17.61 -0.17
C ASP A 11 15.87 17.02 1.14
N GLU A 12 16.45 17.43 2.28
CA GLU A 12 15.96 17.04 3.61
C GLU A 12 14.58 17.65 3.90
N ASP A 13 14.33 18.90 3.50
CA ASP A 13 13.01 19.53 3.64
C ASP A 13 11.96 18.82 2.78
N ALA A 14 12.33 18.43 1.55
CA ALA A 14 11.46 17.63 0.68
C ALA A 14 11.18 16.25 1.29
N TRP A 15 12.17 15.61 1.92
CA TRP A 15 11.99 14.36 2.66
C TRP A 15 11.08 14.52 3.88
N LYS A 16 11.21 15.61 4.65
CA LYS A 16 10.32 15.91 5.79
C LYS A 16 8.87 16.08 5.33
N LEU A 17 8.64 16.84 4.26
CA LEU A 17 7.32 17.02 3.67
C LEU A 17 6.72 15.69 3.20
N TRP A 18 7.53 14.86 2.52
CA TRP A 18 7.12 13.51 2.14
C TRP A 18 6.72 12.67 3.37
N HIS A 19 7.50 12.71 4.45
CA HIS A 19 7.18 11.98 5.67
C HIS A 19 5.89 12.48 6.34
N GLU A 20 5.65 13.80 6.37
CA GLU A 20 4.39 14.36 6.85
C GLU A 20 3.18 13.91 6.00
N GLU A 21 3.35 13.86 4.68
CA GLU A 21 2.35 13.33 3.76
C GLU A 21 2.08 11.84 4.02
N ARG A 22 3.12 11.05 4.29
CA ARG A 22 2.99 9.65 4.70
C ARG A 22 2.16 9.50 5.97
N LEU A 23 2.46 10.28 7.01
CA LEU A 23 1.69 10.29 8.25
C LEU A 23 0.23 10.68 8.02
N ARG A 24 -0.01 11.70 7.18
CA ARG A 24 -1.36 12.14 6.81
C ARG A 24 -2.13 11.05 6.05
N ALA A 25 -1.47 10.38 5.10
CA ALA A 25 -2.05 9.34 4.27
C ALA A 25 -2.47 8.12 5.10
N VAL A 26 -1.62 7.62 6.00
CA VAL A 26 -1.98 6.47 6.86
C VAL A 26 -3.09 6.81 7.86
N ARG A 27 -3.14 8.07 8.33
CA ARG A 27 -4.19 8.60 9.24
C ARG A 27 -5.47 9.02 8.53
N ALA A 28 -5.50 9.09 7.19
CA ALA A 28 -6.69 9.50 6.44
C ALA A 28 -7.92 8.66 6.82
N PRO A 29 -9.17 9.15 6.63
CA PRO A 29 -10.38 8.40 6.97
C PRO A 29 -10.45 7.01 6.31
N LEU A 30 -9.91 6.87 5.11
CA LEU A 30 -9.78 5.59 4.37
C LEU A 30 -8.32 5.11 4.26
N GLY A 31 -7.45 5.62 5.15
CA GLY A 31 -6.05 5.22 5.23
C GLY A 31 -5.86 3.85 5.89
N ALA A 32 -4.66 3.31 5.83
CA ALA A 32 -4.37 1.96 6.32
C ALA A 32 -4.76 1.74 7.80
N LEU A 33 -4.63 2.76 8.64
CA LEU A 33 -4.95 2.64 10.07
C LEU A 33 -6.44 2.48 10.35
N SER A 34 -7.35 2.94 9.47
CA SER A 34 -8.79 2.77 9.67
C SER A 34 -9.29 1.41 9.20
N ILE A 35 -8.49 0.60 8.51
CA ILE A 35 -8.95 -0.69 8.01
C ILE A 35 -9.08 -1.68 9.18
N THR A 36 -10.30 -2.13 9.44
CA THR A 36 -10.65 -3.10 10.49
C THR A 36 -11.15 -4.44 9.95
N GLY A 37 -11.25 -4.58 8.63
CA GLY A 37 -11.64 -5.83 8.01
C GLY A 37 -11.50 -5.81 6.50
N THR A 38 -11.08 -6.93 5.93
CA THR A 38 -11.25 -7.26 4.51
C THR A 38 -11.90 -8.64 4.47
N HIS A 39 -13.17 -8.69 4.08
CA HIS A 39 -13.99 -9.91 4.13
C HIS A 39 -14.22 -10.42 2.72
N TRP A 40 -13.59 -11.54 2.38
CA TRP A 40 -13.78 -12.22 1.10
C TRP A 40 -15.17 -12.84 0.99
N VAL A 41 -15.85 -12.60 -0.12
CA VAL A 41 -17.22 -13.04 -0.39
C VAL A 41 -17.19 -14.03 -1.56
N ALA A 42 -16.67 -15.23 -1.31
CA ALA A 42 -16.65 -16.31 -2.31
C ALA A 42 -18.03 -16.97 -2.48
N ASP A 43 -18.84 -16.96 -1.42
CA ASP A 43 -20.19 -17.50 -1.36
C ASP A 43 -21.12 -16.52 -0.63
N GLU A 44 -22.44 -16.78 -0.67
CA GLU A 44 -23.40 -16.01 0.12
C GLU A 44 -23.12 -16.17 1.62
N THR A 45 -22.89 -15.05 2.32
CA THR A 45 -22.42 -15.01 3.70
C THR A 45 -22.95 -13.79 4.47
N ARG A 46 -22.78 -13.83 5.80
CA ARG A 46 -22.93 -12.67 6.68
C ARG A 46 -21.56 -12.24 7.17
N ILE A 47 -21.33 -10.93 7.17
CA ILE A 47 -20.05 -10.37 7.61
C ILE A 47 -20.22 -9.89 9.07
N PRO A 48 -19.36 -10.35 10.01
CA PRO A 48 -19.42 -9.87 11.38
C PRO A 48 -19.32 -8.34 11.47
N GLY A 49 -20.31 -7.70 12.10
CA GLY A 49 -20.33 -6.25 12.29
C GLY A 49 -20.70 -5.44 11.03
N VAL A 50 -21.02 -6.08 9.91
CA VAL A 50 -21.55 -5.44 8.70
C VAL A 50 -22.91 -6.07 8.38
N PRO A 51 -24.03 -5.35 8.57
CA PRO A 51 -25.39 -5.82 8.29
C PRO A 51 -25.61 -6.36 6.87
N GLY A 52 -26.78 -6.96 6.64
CA GLY A 52 -27.14 -7.57 5.36
C GLY A 52 -26.52 -8.95 5.09
N VAL A 53 -26.86 -9.51 3.92
CA VAL A 53 -26.32 -10.76 3.40
C VAL A 53 -25.58 -10.46 2.10
N TRP A 54 -24.32 -10.87 2.03
CA TRP A 54 -23.39 -10.53 0.97
C TRP A 54 -23.10 -11.77 0.13
N GLY A 55 -23.25 -11.69 -1.18
CA GLY A 55 -22.88 -12.77 -2.11
C GLY A 55 -21.93 -12.28 -3.19
N PRO A 56 -21.26 -13.19 -3.90
CA PRO A 56 -20.36 -12.83 -4.99
C PRO A 56 -21.12 -12.24 -6.18
N HIS A 57 -20.46 -11.32 -6.88
CA HIS A 57 -20.83 -10.83 -8.21
C HIS A 57 -19.54 -10.64 -9.03
N GLU A 58 -19.57 -10.79 -10.35
CA GLU A 58 -18.36 -10.74 -11.20
C GLU A 58 -17.56 -9.44 -11.02
N ALA A 59 -18.25 -8.32 -10.89
CA ALA A 59 -17.67 -6.98 -10.74
C ALA A 59 -17.62 -6.51 -9.27
N GLY A 60 -18.03 -7.31 -8.29
CA GLY A 60 -18.15 -6.87 -6.90
C GLY A 60 -19.02 -7.78 -6.04
N VAL A 61 -19.97 -7.24 -5.29
CA VAL A 61 -20.82 -8.02 -4.38
C VAL A 61 -22.30 -7.80 -4.66
N ARG A 62 -23.11 -8.84 -4.43
CA ARG A 62 -24.56 -8.75 -4.36
C ARG A 62 -24.99 -8.65 -2.90
N LEU A 63 -25.53 -7.50 -2.51
CA LEU A 63 -26.07 -7.24 -1.18
C LEU A 63 -27.57 -7.55 -1.16
N LYS A 64 -28.02 -8.35 -0.19
CA LYS A 64 -29.43 -8.39 0.24
C LYS A 64 -29.53 -7.60 1.55
N ALA A 65 -30.26 -6.50 1.56
CA ALA A 65 -30.43 -5.64 2.73
C ALA A 65 -31.90 -5.26 2.97
N VAL A 66 -32.24 -4.94 4.21
CA VAL A 66 -33.50 -4.29 4.59
C VAL A 66 -33.22 -2.88 5.08
N ALA A 67 -34.21 -1.98 5.08
CA ALA A 67 -34.01 -0.59 5.53
C ALA A 67 -33.40 -0.49 6.95
N ALA A 68 -33.71 -1.44 7.83
CA ALA A 68 -33.18 -1.51 9.19
C ALA A 68 -31.67 -1.84 9.27
N ASP A 69 -31.07 -2.41 8.21
CA ASP A 69 -29.63 -2.66 8.13
C ASP A 69 -28.83 -1.35 8.05
N GLY A 70 -29.48 -0.25 7.63
CA GLY A 70 -28.90 1.10 7.67
C GLY A 70 -27.71 1.32 6.72
N ILE A 71 -27.46 0.40 5.79
CA ILE A 71 -26.40 0.54 4.77
C ILE A 71 -26.84 1.62 3.79
N ARG A 72 -25.94 2.56 3.49
CA ARG A 72 -26.21 3.66 2.57
C ARG A 72 -25.20 3.68 1.42
N ALA A 73 -25.66 4.11 0.24
CA ALA A 73 -24.80 4.54 -0.85
C ALA A 73 -25.14 6.01 -1.16
N HIS A 74 -24.15 6.90 -1.14
CA HIS A 74 -24.36 8.34 -1.32
C HIS A 74 -25.46 8.92 -0.40
N GLY A 75 -25.55 8.40 0.83
CA GLY A 75 -26.55 8.82 1.82
C GLY A 75 -27.94 8.20 1.64
N GLN A 76 -28.23 7.50 0.54
CA GLN A 76 -29.49 6.79 0.33
C GLN A 76 -29.43 5.38 0.93
N VAL A 77 -30.46 4.98 1.67
CA VAL A 77 -30.55 3.64 2.28
C VAL A 77 -30.73 2.59 1.18
N LEU A 78 -29.94 1.53 1.25
CA LEU A 78 -30.05 0.36 0.35
C LEU A 78 -31.06 -0.63 0.93
N GLU A 79 -31.97 -1.10 0.08
CA GLU A 79 -32.99 -2.09 0.44
C GLU A 79 -33.24 -3.05 -0.73
N GLY A 80 -33.57 -4.30 -0.42
CA GLY A 80 -33.75 -5.35 -1.40
C GLY A 80 -32.42 -5.96 -1.84
N VAL A 81 -32.34 -6.36 -3.12
CA VAL A 81 -31.15 -6.96 -3.71
C VAL A 81 -30.44 -5.93 -4.58
N VAL A 82 -29.23 -5.56 -4.21
CA VAL A 82 -28.42 -4.52 -4.88
C VAL A 82 -27.07 -5.11 -5.29
N VAL A 83 -26.60 -4.77 -6.49
CA VAL A 83 -25.23 -5.08 -6.91
C VAL A 83 -24.37 -3.86 -6.64
N LEU A 84 -23.25 -4.08 -5.94
CA LEU A 84 -22.26 -3.06 -5.60
C LEU A 84 -20.95 -3.47 -6.27
N GLU A 85 -20.54 -2.71 -7.28
CA GLU A 85 -19.31 -2.98 -8.02
C GLU A 85 -18.08 -2.49 -7.26
N ALA A 86 -16.91 -3.05 -7.58
CA ALA A 86 -15.64 -2.60 -7.05
C ALA A 86 -15.44 -1.10 -7.32
N GLY A 87 -15.03 -0.37 -6.27
CA GLY A 87 -14.88 1.08 -6.36
C GLY A 87 -16.17 1.88 -6.22
N THR A 88 -17.34 1.24 -5.99
CA THR A 88 -18.58 1.96 -5.64
C THR A 88 -18.32 2.90 -4.45
N PRO A 89 -18.44 4.22 -4.63
CA PRO A 89 -18.10 5.19 -3.60
C PRO A 89 -19.25 5.40 -2.61
N GLY A 90 -18.92 6.01 -1.47
CA GLY A 90 -19.92 6.52 -0.52
C GLY A 90 -20.76 5.44 0.16
N LEU A 91 -20.24 4.21 0.27
CA LEU A 91 -20.89 3.14 1.03
C LEU A 91 -20.62 3.32 2.52
N THR A 92 -21.67 3.42 3.34
CA THR A 92 -21.54 3.60 4.79
C THR A 92 -22.52 2.75 5.57
N VAL A 93 -22.17 2.43 6.81
CA VAL A 93 -23.06 1.81 7.79
C VAL A 93 -22.71 2.30 9.19
N GLY A 94 -23.63 3.02 9.84
CA GLY A 94 -23.32 3.80 11.04
C GLY A 94 -22.16 4.77 10.76
N ASP A 95 -21.13 4.73 11.61
CA ASP A 95 -19.91 5.56 11.50
C ASP A 95 -18.78 4.90 10.67
N ARG A 96 -19.07 3.76 10.01
CA ARG A 96 -18.11 3.02 9.20
C ARG A 96 -18.31 3.30 7.71
N THR A 97 -17.20 3.30 6.99
CA THR A 97 -17.19 3.32 5.51
C THR A 97 -16.88 1.92 5.00
N LEU A 98 -17.57 1.50 3.94
CA LEU A 98 -17.31 0.25 3.25
C LEU A 98 -16.67 0.55 1.89
N ALA A 99 -15.85 -0.37 1.40
CA ALA A 99 -15.43 -0.39 0.01
C ALA A 99 -15.57 -1.80 -0.54
N VAL A 100 -16.04 -1.91 -1.78
CA VAL A 100 -16.02 -3.17 -2.52
C VAL A 100 -14.74 -3.23 -3.34
N LEU A 101 -14.07 -4.36 -3.32
CA LEU A 101 -12.90 -4.65 -4.14
C LEU A 101 -13.02 -6.06 -4.73
N VAL A 102 -12.36 -6.29 -5.86
CA VAL A 102 -12.24 -7.62 -6.46
C VAL A 102 -10.75 -7.92 -6.61
N ARG A 103 -10.34 -9.12 -6.21
CA ARG A 103 -8.98 -9.62 -6.38
C ARG A 103 -9.02 -11.07 -6.81
N ASP A 104 -8.29 -11.37 -7.88
CA ASP A 104 -8.22 -12.71 -8.48
C ASP A 104 -9.62 -13.30 -8.75
N GLY A 105 -10.55 -12.46 -9.19
CA GLY A 105 -11.95 -12.83 -9.44
C GLY A 105 -12.82 -13.00 -8.19
N VAL A 106 -12.25 -12.87 -6.98
CA VAL A 106 -12.98 -12.98 -5.72
C VAL A 106 -13.29 -11.57 -5.17
N PRO A 107 -14.57 -11.23 -4.96
CA PRO A 107 -14.92 -9.96 -4.37
C PRO A 107 -14.73 -9.95 -2.86
N ALA A 108 -14.53 -8.76 -2.30
CA ALA A 108 -14.42 -8.54 -0.87
C ALA A 108 -15.10 -7.23 -0.45
N VAL A 109 -15.56 -7.20 0.79
CA VAL A 109 -16.00 -5.98 1.47
C VAL A 109 -14.91 -5.56 2.46
N ARG A 110 -14.34 -4.38 2.24
CA ARG A 110 -13.41 -3.75 3.17
C ARG A 110 -14.14 -2.79 4.09
N VAL A 111 -13.80 -2.82 5.37
CA VAL A 111 -14.39 -1.99 6.42
C VAL A 111 -13.35 -0.99 6.90
N PHE A 112 -13.73 0.28 6.90
CA PHE A 112 -12.97 1.37 7.50
C PHE A 112 -13.73 1.92 8.70
N ASP A 113 -13.07 1.97 9.84
CA ASP A 113 -13.61 2.47 11.10
C ASP A 113 -12.75 3.62 11.63
N SER A 114 -13.38 4.78 11.86
CA SER A 114 -12.69 5.95 12.40
C SER A 114 -12.25 5.76 13.86
N ALA A 115 -12.90 4.85 14.59
CA ALA A 115 -12.60 4.46 15.96
C ALA A 115 -11.70 3.21 16.04
N ALA A 116 -11.11 2.75 14.94
CA ALA A 116 -10.23 1.58 14.92
C ALA A 116 -9.10 1.71 15.95
N ALA A 117 -8.84 0.64 16.72
CA ALA A 117 -7.79 0.61 17.74
C ALA A 117 -6.43 1.02 17.19
N ASN A 118 -6.09 0.56 15.98
CA ASN A 118 -4.85 0.95 15.29
C ASN A 118 -4.71 2.47 15.13
N ARG A 119 -5.81 3.21 14.89
CA ARG A 119 -5.77 4.68 14.83
C ARG A 119 -5.57 5.31 16.20
N LEU A 120 -6.26 4.79 17.21
CA LEU A 120 -6.25 5.33 18.57
C LEU A 120 -4.89 5.16 19.25
N THR A 121 -4.19 4.05 18.96
CA THR A 121 -2.86 3.78 19.51
C THR A 121 -1.74 4.33 18.64
N PHE A 122 -1.99 4.83 17.42
CA PHE A 122 -0.93 5.24 16.50
C PHE A 122 -0.32 6.60 16.86
N ASP A 123 0.98 6.58 17.16
CA ASP A 123 1.74 7.77 17.53
C ASP A 123 2.58 8.31 16.38
N GLY A 124 3.07 7.45 15.49
CA GLY A 124 3.85 7.87 14.33
C GLY A 124 4.54 6.72 13.62
N ILE A 125 5.36 7.08 12.64
CA ILE A 125 6.26 6.16 11.94
C ILE A 125 7.67 6.58 12.31
N GLU A 126 8.46 5.67 12.87
CA GLU A 126 9.88 5.91 13.11
C GLU A 126 10.64 5.80 11.79
N THR A 127 11.61 6.68 11.59
CA THR A 127 12.49 6.67 10.42
C THR A 127 13.94 6.53 10.86
N PHE A 128 14.80 6.15 9.91
CA PHE A 128 16.22 6.46 10.02
C PHE A 128 16.46 7.96 9.76
N ASP A 129 17.64 8.44 10.13
CA ASP A 129 18.07 9.80 9.81
C ASP A 129 18.18 9.97 8.30
N PHE A 130 17.82 11.15 7.80
CA PHE A 130 17.98 11.46 6.38
C PHE A 130 19.46 11.54 6.02
N ASP A 131 19.86 10.77 5.01
CA ASP A 131 21.19 10.80 4.45
C ASP A 131 21.09 10.67 2.91
N PRO A 132 21.48 11.71 2.14
CA PRO A 132 21.36 11.71 0.69
C PRO A 132 22.23 10.66 0.00
N ALA A 133 23.20 10.04 0.69
CA ALA A 133 23.98 8.92 0.15
C ALA A 133 23.13 7.67 -0.15
N TRP A 134 21.91 7.60 0.41
CA TRP A 134 20.94 6.53 0.13
C TRP A 134 20.08 6.77 -1.11
N THR A 135 20.35 7.85 -1.84
CA THR A 135 19.76 8.13 -3.14
C THR A 135 20.78 7.85 -4.23
N VAL A 136 20.60 6.72 -4.94
CA VAL A 136 21.59 6.20 -5.90
C VAL A 136 21.04 6.17 -7.31
N ALA A 137 21.88 6.50 -8.28
CA ALA A 137 21.55 6.37 -9.70
C ALA A 137 21.34 4.90 -10.06
N ALA A 138 20.38 4.64 -10.94
CA ALA A 138 20.01 3.30 -11.33
C ALA A 138 19.64 3.19 -12.80
N THR A 139 19.64 1.97 -13.32
CA THR A 139 19.23 1.65 -14.69
C THR A 139 18.15 0.59 -14.67
N PHE A 140 17.00 0.92 -15.23
CA PHE A 140 15.89 0.00 -15.47
C PHE A 140 16.09 -0.75 -16.78
N THR A 141 15.92 -2.06 -16.73
CA THR A 141 15.85 -2.94 -17.91
C THR A 141 14.50 -3.63 -17.92
N PRO A 142 13.60 -3.31 -18.88
CA PRO A 142 12.31 -3.98 -18.97
C PRO A 142 12.49 -5.45 -19.36
N TYR A 143 11.53 -6.28 -18.97
CA TYR A 143 11.44 -7.65 -19.48
C TYR A 143 10.78 -7.66 -20.87
N ASP A 144 11.33 -8.48 -21.78
CA ASP A 144 10.82 -8.62 -23.15
C ASP A 144 9.45 -9.32 -23.23
N ALA A 145 9.07 -10.02 -22.17
CA ALA A 145 7.79 -10.72 -22.05
C ALA A 145 7.25 -10.54 -20.63
N GLU A 146 5.93 -10.70 -20.47
CA GLU A 146 5.30 -10.67 -19.15
C GLU A 146 5.95 -11.72 -18.24
N ARG A 147 6.42 -11.28 -17.07
CA ARG A 147 6.92 -12.16 -16.02
C ARG A 147 6.08 -11.93 -14.77
N ALA A 148 5.76 -13.02 -14.10
CA ALA A 148 5.11 -12.96 -12.80
C ALA A 148 5.86 -13.86 -11.81
N ALA A 149 6.08 -13.34 -10.60
CA ALA A 149 6.56 -14.13 -9.47
C ALA A 149 5.38 -14.51 -8.59
N THR A 150 5.23 -15.79 -8.24
CA THR A 150 4.25 -16.20 -7.23
C THR A 150 4.81 -15.94 -5.84
N VAL A 151 4.31 -14.91 -5.16
CA VAL A 151 4.78 -14.47 -3.83
C VAL A 151 3.72 -14.71 -2.76
N PRO A 152 4.11 -14.94 -1.49
CA PRO A 152 3.18 -14.83 -0.37
C PRO A 152 2.61 -13.40 -0.28
N ASN A 153 1.37 -13.28 0.19
CA ASN A 153 0.81 -12.00 0.62
C ASN A 153 0.50 -12.05 2.13
N ALA A 154 0.32 -10.88 2.74
CA ALA A 154 0.08 -10.73 4.18
C ALA A 154 -1.17 -11.47 4.71
N ASP A 155 -2.12 -11.81 3.86
CA ASP A 155 -3.29 -12.62 4.21
C ASP A 155 -3.03 -14.15 4.13
N GLY A 156 -1.78 -14.57 3.93
CA GLY A 156 -1.37 -15.97 3.88
C GLY A 156 -1.59 -16.65 2.52
N VAL A 157 -2.17 -15.95 1.54
CA VAL A 157 -2.42 -16.50 0.20
C VAL A 157 -1.28 -16.13 -0.74
N ARG A 158 -0.86 -17.08 -1.58
CA ARG A 158 0.15 -16.83 -2.61
C ARG A 158 -0.50 -16.29 -3.88
N ARG A 159 0.02 -15.19 -4.42
CA ARG A 159 -0.51 -14.54 -5.63
C ARG A 159 0.59 -14.22 -6.64
N ALA A 160 0.19 -14.07 -7.89
CA ALA A 160 1.07 -13.59 -8.94
C ALA A 160 1.34 -12.09 -8.76
N LEU A 161 2.61 -11.71 -8.66
CA LEU A 161 3.09 -10.34 -8.76
C LEU A 161 3.68 -10.16 -10.16
N VAL A 162 3.01 -9.37 -11.00
CA VAL A 162 3.49 -9.03 -12.34
C VAL A 162 4.67 -8.07 -12.23
N LEU A 163 5.78 -8.43 -12.86
CA LEU A 163 7.03 -7.69 -12.85
C LEU A 163 7.29 -7.08 -14.22
N ALA A 164 7.73 -5.83 -14.22
CA ALA A 164 8.00 -5.04 -15.41
C ALA A 164 9.46 -5.10 -15.88
N GLY A 165 10.39 -5.37 -14.97
CA GLY A 165 11.82 -5.41 -15.26
C GLY A 165 12.68 -5.39 -14.01
N ASP A 166 13.98 -5.21 -14.21
CA ASP A 166 14.98 -5.08 -13.14
C ASP A 166 15.53 -3.66 -13.08
N VAL A 167 15.71 -3.14 -11.88
CA VAL A 167 16.44 -1.90 -11.61
C VAL A 167 17.79 -2.26 -11.00
N ALA A 168 18.87 -1.94 -11.72
CA ALA A 168 20.25 -2.17 -11.29
C ALA A 168 20.88 -0.88 -10.74
N PHE A 169 21.58 -0.97 -9.63
CA PHE A 169 22.23 0.16 -8.96
C PHE A 169 23.48 -0.31 -8.20
N GLU A 170 24.35 0.63 -7.81
CA GLU A 170 25.45 0.36 -6.90
C GLU A 170 25.06 0.78 -5.48
N LEU A 171 25.33 -0.10 -4.51
CA LEU A 171 25.15 0.18 -3.09
C LEU A 171 26.30 -0.48 -2.36
N ALA A 172 26.92 0.22 -1.39
CA ALA A 172 28.07 -0.30 -0.65
C ALA A 172 29.21 -0.88 -1.54
N GLY A 173 29.42 -0.29 -2.72
CA GLY A 173 30.50 -0.69 -3.64
C GLY A 173 30.24 -1.95 -4.47
N GLU A 174 29.05 -2.55 -4.39
CA GLU A 174 28.68 -3.68 -5.23
C GLU A 174 27.38 -3.43 -6.00
N ARG A 175 27.30 -4.02 -7.18
CA ARG A 175 26.12 -3.95 -8.04
C ARG A 175 25.02 -4.84 -7.47
N ARG A 176 23.84 -4.26 -7.27
CA ARG A 176 22.62 -4.92 -6.79
C ARG A 176 21.47 -4.69 -7.76
N THR A 177 20.43 -5.50 -7.65
CA THR A 177 19.25 -5.43 -8.51
C THR A 177 17.98 -5.60 -7.68
N LEU A 178 16.93 -4.89 -8.06
CA LEU A 178 15.56 -5.13 -7.58
C LEU A 178 14.65 -5.38 -8.78
N ALA A 179 13.91 -6.48 -8.76
CA ALA A 179 12.79 -6.69 -9.66
C ALA A 179 11.63 -5.76 -9.27
N VAL A 180 11.09 -5.03 -10.24
CA VAL A 180 10.06 -4.01 -10.01
C VAL A 180 8.77 -4.35 -10.73
N SER A 181 7.66 -3.97 -10.13
CA SER A 181 6.35 -3.90 -10.77
C SER A 181 6.10 -2.49 -11.32
N ARG A 182 5.10 -2.31 -12.18
CA ARG A 182 4.70 -1.00 -12.71
C ARG A 182 3.24 -0.73 -12.36
N SER A 183 2.97 0.49 -11.92
CA SER A 183 1.63 1.02 -11.64
C SER A 183 1.41 2.33 -12.41
N ALA A 184 0.25 2.96 -12.23
CA ALA A 184 -0.01 4.28 -12.82
C ALA A 184 0.89 5.38 -12.24
N GLN A 185 1.55 5.14 -11.10
CA GLN A 185 2.43 6.09 -10.42
C GLN A 185 3.92 5.90 -10.77
N GLY A 186 4.25 4.89 -11.57
CA GLY A 186 5.61 4.57 -11.98
C GLY A 186 6.03 3.15 -11.61
N LEU A 187 7.32 2.97 -11.33
CA LEU A 187 7.88 1.68 -10.90
C LEU A 187 7.75 1.52 -9.39
N SER A 188 7.55 0.30 -8.91
CA SER A 188 7.48 0.01 -7.48
C SER A 188 8.19 -1.30 -7.16
N ALA A 189 9.10 -1.25 -6.18
CA ALA A 189 9.80 -2.39 -5.64
C ALA A 189 9.22 -2.77 -4.27
N VAL A 190 9.12 -4.07 -4.02
CA VAL A 190 8.93 -4.61 -2.68
C VAL A 190 10.23 -5.30 -2.29
N PHE A 191 10.88 -4.84 -1.24
CA PHE A 191 12.20 -5.33 -0.87
C PHE A 191 12.33 -5.60 0.64
N GLY A 192 13.14 -6.60 0.95
CA GLY A 192 13.69 -6.83 2.29
C GLY A 192 15.19 -6.51 2.29
N ASP A 193 15.78 -6.49 3.47
CA ASP A 193 17.21 -6.26 3.65
C ASP A 193 17.74 -6.94 4.91
N ALA A 194 19.06 -6.98 5.08
CA ALA A 194 19.68 -7.67 6.21
C ALA A 194 19.34 -7.09 7.59
N ALA A 195 18.96 -5.80 7.69
CA ALA A 195 18.49 -5.20 8.94
C ALA A 195 17.04 -5.55 9.26
N SER A 196 16.25 -5.89 8.25
CA SER A 196 14.79 -6.04 8.36
C SER A 196 14.34 -7.38 8.96
N GLY A 197 15.24 -8.35 9.13
CA GLY A 197 14.85 -9.72 9.47
C GLY A 197 13.92 -10.34 8.42
N SER A 198 13.39 -11.55 8.65
CA SER A 198 12.61 -12.27 7.62
C SER A 198 11.18 -11.78 7.44
N SER A 199 10.64 -10.95 8.34
CA SER A 199 9.22 -10.54 8.37
C SER A 199 8.98 -9.05 8.16
N THR A 200 10.04 -8.24 8.05
CA THR A 200 9.91 -6.81 7.75
C THR A 200 10.34 -6.59 6.30
N PHE A 201 9.51 -5.87 5.56
CA PHE A 201 9.81 -5.47 4.19
C PHE A 201 9.24 -4.09 3.95
N ARG A 202 9.78 -3.40 2.95
CA ARG A 202 9.40 -2.03 2.61
C ARG A 202 9.03 -1.95 1.14
N PHE A 203 8.18 -0.98 0.85
CA PHE A 203 7.89 -0.57 -0.50
C PHE A 203 8.80 0.60 -0.86
N LEU A 204 9.15 0.67 -2.13
CA LEU A 204 9.93 1.75 -2.70
C LEU A 204 9.33 2.11 -4.05
N ASP A 205 8.86 3.34 -4.18
CA ASP A 205 8.37 3.86 -5.45
C ASP A 205 9.50 4.61 -6.15
N LEU A 206 9.66 4.36 -7.45
CA LEU A 206 10.70 4.94 -8.28
C LEU A 206 10.04 5.70 -9.44
N PRO A 207 10.62 6.83 -9.87
CA PRO A 207 10.20 7.49 -11.10
C PRO A 207 10.30 6.55 -12.30
N GLU A 208 9.43 6.75 -13.28
CA GLU A 208 9.63 6.11 -14.60
C GLU A 208 10.99 6.51 -15.16
N PRO A 209 11.72 5.56 -15.77
CA PRO A 209 13.03 5.83 -16.33
C PRO A 209 12.92 6.70 -17.59
N ASP A 210 14.01 7.39 -17.92
CA ASP A 210 14.13 8.09 -19.19
C ASP A 210 14.27 7.15 -20.40
N ALA A 211 14.43 7.72 -21.60
CA ALA A 211 14.53 6.96 -22.84
C ALA A 211 15.76 6.03 -22.88
N GLU A 212 16.78 6.29 -22.07
CA GLU A 212 17.97 5.46 -21.93
C GLU A 212 17.87 4.46 -20.77
N GLY A 213 16.72 4.40 -20.09
CA GLY A 213 16.49 3.50 -18.95
C GLY A 213 17.02 4.05 -17.62
N ARG A 214 17.49 5.30 -17.54
CA ARG A 214 18.06 5.86 -16.30
C ARG A 214 16.93 6.28 -15.36
N THR A 215 17.09 5.95 -14.08
CA THR A 215 16.19 6.35 -12.99
C THR A 215 17.00 6.50 -11.69
N VAL A 216 16.32 6.68 -10.56
CA VAL A 216 16.91 6.81 -9.23
C VAL A 216 16.24 5.85 -8.25
N VAL A 217 17.04 5.24 -7.40
CA VAL A 217 16.60 4.45 -6.24
C VAL A 217 16.84 5.31 -5.01
N ASP A 218 15.76 5.81 -4.40
CA ASP A 218 15.81 6.68 -3.22
C ASP A 218 15.39 5.91 -1.96
N PHE A 219 16.33 5.23 -1.31
CA PHE A 219 16.03 4.47 -0.09
C PHE A 219 15.63 5.36 1.09
N THR A 220 15.88 6.69 1.05
CA THR A 220 15.39 7.62 2.08
C THR A 220 13.87 7.70 2.10
N ARG A 221 13.21 7.30 1.00
CA ARG A 221 11.75 7.24 0.83
C ARG A 221 11.20 5.83 0.78
N ALA A 222 11.99 4.82 1.18
CA ALA A 222 11.46 3.49 1.44
C ALA A 222 10.44 3.55 2.59
N TYR A 223 9.27 2.94 2.42
CA TYR A 223 8.17 3.07 3.37
C TYR A 223 7.57 1.73 3.78
N LEU A 224 6.95 1.71 4.96
CA LEU A 224 6.25 0.56 5.48
C LEU A 224 4.98 0.31 4.68
N PRO A 225 4.75 -0.94 4.24
CA PRO A 225 3.54 -1.30 3.51
C PRO A 225 2.29 -1.18 4.41
N PRO A 226 1.08 -1.07 3.84
CA PRO A 226 -0.17 -1.04 4.60
C PRO A 226 -0.32 -2.16 5.65
N CYS A 227 0.23 -3.35 5.39
CA CYS A 227 0.19 -4.46 6.34
C CYS A 227 0.98 -4.23 7.64
N ALA A 228 1.90 -3.25 7.69
CA ALA A 228 2.54 -2.83 8.94
C ALA A 228 1.57 -2.11 9.90
N PHE A 229 0.46 -1.58 9.38
CA PHE A 229 -0.53 -0.80 10.11
C PHE A 229 -1.80 -1.59 10.44
N THR A 230 -2.07 -2.68 9.71
CA THR A 230 -3.30 -3.48 9.82
C THR A 230 -3.11 -4.87 9.22
N ASP A 231 -3.64 -5.90 9.89
CA ASP A 231 -3.61 -7.29 9.40
C ASP A 231 -4.60 -7.55 8.25
N HIS A 232 -5.41 -6.55 7.90
CA HIS A 232 -6.46 -6.67 6.89
C HIS A 232 -6.02 -6.18 5.50
N SER A 233 -4.72 -5.96 5.29
CA SER A 233 -4.13 -5.58 4.00
C SER A 233 -3.52 -6.78 3.27
N LEU A 234 -3.46 -6.71 1.94
CA LEU A 234 -3.07 -7.84 1.06
C LEU A 234 -1.66 -7.68 0.48
N CYS A 235 -0.76 -7.05 1.22
CA CYS A 235 0.55 -6.66 0.71
C CYS A 235 1.35 -7.88 0.23
N PRO A 236 1.91 -7.86 -1.00
CA PRO A 236 2.83 -8.90 -1.45
C PRO A 236 4.15 -8.82 -0.68
N PHE A 237 4.74 -9.97 -0.42
CA PHE A 237 6.11 -10.08 0.10
C PHE A 237 7.13 -9.84 -1.03
N PRO A 238 8.39 -9.52 -0.69
CA PRO A 238 9.45 -9.35 -1.69
C PRO A 238 9.53 -10.56 -2.63
N PRO A 239 9.57 -10.37 -3.96
CA PRO A 239 9.81 -11.47 -4.89
C PRO A 239 11.23 -12.05 -4.69
N PRO A 240 11.49 -13.28 -5.17
CA PRO A 240 12.83 -13.87 -5.14
C PRO A 240 13.85 -12.91 -5.76
N GLY A 241 14.96 -12.66 -5.05
CA GLY A 241 16.01 -11.72 -5.45
C GLY A 241 15.86 -10.31 -4.87
N ASN A 242 14.70 -9.92 -4.32
CA ASN A 242 14.50 -8.61 -3.71
C ASN A 242 14.80 -8.57 -2.20
N VAL A 243 15.74 -9.40 -1.74
CA VAL A 243 16.26 -9.31 -0.37
C VAL A 243 17.71 -8.90 -0.47
N LEU A 244 17.99 -7.66 -0.09
CA LEU A 244 19.35 -7.12 -0.09
C LEU A 244 20.14 -7.75 1.06
N ASP A 245 21.37 -8.14 0.77
CA ASP A 245 22.32 -8.73 1.71
C ASP A 245 23.02 -7.71 2.62
N VAL A 246 22.78 -6.41 2.37
CA VAL A 246 23.25 -5.29 3.19
C VAL A 246 22.11 -4.68 3.98
N PRO A 247 22.35 -4.18 5.20
CA PRO A 247 21.34 -3.45 5.96
C PRO A 247 21.04 -2.11 5.29
N VAL A 248 19.76 -1.81 5.05
CA VAL A 248 19.33 -0.51 4.51
C VAL A 248 18.86 0.38 5.66
N THR A 249 19.74 1.26 6.14
CA THR A 249 19.48 2.18 7.26
C THR A 249 18.96 3.53 6.81
N ALA A 250 17.97 3.51 5.91
CA ALA A 250 17.26 4.68 5.39
C ALA A 250 15.76 4.39 5.28
N GLY A 251 14.94 5.44 5.26
CA GLY A 251 13.48 5.34 5.14
C GLY A 251 12.75 5.04 6.45
N GLU A 252 11.51 4.57 6.34
CA GLU A 252 10.69 4.16 7.48
C GLU A 252 11.24 2.86 8.11
N ARG A 253 11.16 2.75 9.44
CA ARG A 253 11.68 1.64 10.24
C ARG A 253 10.58 0.83 10.91
N SER A 254 9.70 1.50 11.65
CA SER A 254 8.72 0.85 12.52
C SER A 254 7.52 1.74 12.79
N VAL A 255 6.36 1.13 13.04
CA VAL A 255 5.17 1.84 13.52
C VAL A 255 5.28 2.06 15.02
N ARG A 256 5.19 3.31 15.47
CA ARG A 256 5.18 3.69 16.89
C ARG A 256 3.74 3.71 17.41
N ARG A 257 3.52 3.09 18.56
CA ARG A 257 2.23 3.03 19.24
C ARG A 257 2.34 3.49 20.70
N VAL A 258 1.29 4.13 21.22
CA VAL A 258 1.11 4.47 22.65
C VAL A 258 0.47 3.33 23.43
#